data_AF-A0A0F9FHB3-F1
#
_entry.id   AF-A0A0F9FHB3-F1
#
_cell.length_a   1.000
_cell.length_b   1.000
_cell.length_c   1.000
_cell.angle_alpha   90.00
_cell.angle_beta   90.00
_cell.angle_gamma   90.00
#
_symmetry.space_group_name_H-M   'P 1'
#
loop_
_entity.id
_entity.type
_entity.pdbx_description
1 polymer ?
#
loop_
_entity_poly.entity_id
_entity_poly.type
_entity_poly.pdbx_seq_one_letter_code
_entity_poly.pdbx_strand_id
1 'polypeptide(L)'
;MTDAICNQDFKNCPYRLIDMENPRPLCDYYRLHARLILNREFSEIPVLVRRACKWMQNEESRLKFIREIARKKTLDFLENTQVGDTVFCGIAPFHAVKLLEKPIDDSKFVLCEAPSGKVIKIQACHLSRISKGSYFSDYFIEGVENEKKAQELEYKARYYGFGSGIEKKDDGYLLRIYGDSQQEVDDFIVLYLEQDFDISPYI
;
A
#
# COMPACT_ATOMS: atom_id res chain seq x y z
N MET A 1 17.29 5.50 -10.40
CA MET A 1 15.88 5.88 -10.62
C MET A 1 15.55 5.48 -12.03
N THR A 2 14.59 4.59 -12.23
CA THR A 2 14.05 4.26 -13.54
C THR A 2 13.24 5.45 -14.04
N ASP A 3 13.54 5.96 -15.22
CA ASP A 3 12.85 7.12 -15.77
C ASP A 3 11.40 6.74 -16.11
N ALA A 4 10.44 7.49 -15.57
CA ALA A 4 9.03 7.27 -15.83
C ALA A 4 8.69 7.73 -17.26
N ILE A 5 8.20 6.82 -18.10
CA ILE A 5 7.75 7.13 -19.45
C ILE A 5 6.48 7.99 -19.38
N CYS A 6 6.50 9.13 -20.05
CA CYS A 6 5.36 10.04 -20.14
C CYS A 6 4.41 9.58 -21.27
N ASN A 7 3.44 8.71 -20.93
CA ASN A 7 2.48 8.13 -21.87
C ASN A 7 1.24 9.00 -22.16
N GLN A 8 1.27 10.29 -21.83
CA GLN A 8 0.17 11.20 -22.15
C GLN A 8 0.33 11.82 -23.56
N ASP A 9 -0.73 11.78 -24.36
CA ASP A 9 -0.88 12.47 -25.66
C ASP A 9 -0.86 14.01 -25.56
N PHE A 10 -0.66 14.58 -24.37
CA PHE A 10 -0.70 16.02 -24.17
C PHE A 10 0.61 16.68 -24.64
N LYS A 11 0.52 17.38 -25.77
CA LYS A 11 1.49 18.40 -26.24
C LYS A 11 1.85 19.47 -25.20
N ASN A 12 1.17 19.51 -24.05
CA ASN A 12 1.26 20.58 -23.05
C ASN A 12 1.68 20.11 -21.64
N CYS A 13 2.21 18.88 -21.48
CA CYS A 13 2.71 18.46 -20.16
C CYS A 13 3.94 19.31 -19.78
N PRO A 14 3.90 20.13 -18.71
CA PRO A 14 4.99 21.04 -18.35
C PRO A 14 6.24 20.32 -17.81
N TYR A 15 6.14 19.01 -17.57
CA TYR A 15 7.22 18.16 -17.07
C TYR A 15 7.66 17.11 -18.08
N ARG A 16 7.18 17.18 -19.34
CA ARG A 16 7.62 16.30 -20.40
C ARG A 16 9.03 16.70 -20.84
N LEU A 17 9.96 15.76 -20.76
CA LEU A 17 11.26 15.85 -21.38
C LEU A 17 11.29 14.95 -22.62
N ILE A 18 12.15 15.29 -23.56
CA ILE A 18 12.51 14.41 -24.69
C ILE A 18 13.94 13.99 -24.43
N ASP A 19 14.16 12.70 -24.22
CA ASP A 19 15.51 12.15 -24.23
C ASP A 19 16.07 12.26 -25.66
N MET A 20 17.18 12.98 -25.81
CA MET A 20 17.79 13.28 -27.10
C MET A 20 18.59 12.08 -27.65
N GLU A 21 19.00 11.14 -26.80
CA GLU A 21 19.74 9.94 -27.19
C GLU A 21 18.79 8.79 -27.57
N ASN A 22 17.61 8.76 -26.96
CA ASN A 22 16.54 7.82 -27.26
C ASN A 22 15.21 8.58 -27.18
N PRO A 23 14.57 8.95 -28.31
CA PRO A 23 13.46 9.92 -28.40
C PRO A 23 12.15 9.42 -27.76
N ARG A 24 12.21 9.15 -26.46
CA ARG A 24 11.13 8.70 -25.61
C ARG A 24 10.72 9.90 -24.75
N PRO A 25 9.41 10.16 -24.63
CA PRO A 25 8.93 11.19 -23.73
C PRO A 25 9.12 10.71 -22.29
N LEU A 26 9.89 11.46 -21.50
CA LEU A 26 10.11 11.19 -20.07
C LEU A 26 9.32 12.19 -19.21
N CYS A 27 8.99 11.81 -17.99
CA CYS A 27 8.36 12.68 -17.00
C CYS A 27 9.39 13.15 -15.96
N ASP A 28 9.71 14.45 -15.94
CA ASP A 28 10.66 15.04 -14.99
C ASP A 28 10.08 15.27 -13.60
N TYR A 29 8.78 14.99 -13.41
CA TYR A 29 8.08 15.29 -12.18
C TYR A 29 8.81 14.73 -10.94
N TYR A 30 9.15 13.44 -10.95
CA TYR A 30 9.77 12.79 -9.78
C TYR A 30 11.17 13.33 -9.48
N ARG A 31 11.92 13.70 -10.53
CA ARG A 31 13.24 14.31 -10.37
C ARG A 31 13.13 15.72 -9.80
N LEU A 32 12.20 16.53 -10.30
CA LEU A 32 11.92 17.86 -9.73
C LEU A 32 11.43 17.75 -8.29
N HIS A 33 10.52 16.82 -8.01
CA HIS A 33 10.00 16.56 -6.67
C HIS A 33 11.12 16.15 -5.69
N ALA A 34 11.99 15.21 -6.10
CA ALA A 34 13.14 14.81 -5.31
C ALA A 34 14.11 15.97 -5.05
N ARG A 35 14.36 16.82 -6.07
CA ARG A 35 15.19 18.01 -5.92
C ARG A 35 14.62 18.98 -4.89
N LEU A 36 13.31 19.27 -4.94
CA LEU A 36 12.66 20.14 -3.96
C LEU A 36 12.81 19.59 -2.53
N ILE A 37 12.67 18.28 -2.34
CA ILE A 37 12.89 17.63 -1.04
C ILE A 37 14.34 17.79 -0.56
N LEU A 38 15.31 17.48 -1.42
CA LEU A 38 16.73 17.57 -1.08
C LEU A 38 17.16 19.01 -0.72
N ASN A 39 16.59 19.99 -1.43
CA ASN A 39 16.82 21.41 -1.18
C ASN A 39 15.97 21.97 -0.02
N ARG A 40 15.10 21.16 0.59
CA ARG A 40 14.16 21.56 1.66
C ARG A 40 13.17 22.66 1.24
N GLU A 41 12.84 22.72 -0.04
CA GLU A 41 11.91 23.68 -0.66
C GLU A 41 10.46 23.18 -0.58
N PHE A 42 10.01 22.80 0.62
CA PHE A 42 8.71 22.12 0.81
C PHE A 42 7.49 22.96 0.40
N SER A 43 7.60 24.30 0.41
CA SER A 43 6.54 25.21 -0.04
C SER A 43 6.24 25.13 -1.53
N GLU A 44 7.21 24.67 -2.32
CA GLU A 44 7.09 24.58 -3.79
C GLU A 44 6.48 23.24 -4.23
N ILE A 45 6.48 22.22 -3.38
CA ILE A 45 5.92 20.89 -3.68
C ILE A 45 4.44 20.99 -4.08
N PRO A 46 3.55 21.70 -3.34
CA PRO A 46 2.16 21.87 -3.76
C PRO A 46 1.99 22.57 -5.11
N VAL A 47 2.90 23.48 -5.46
CA VAL A 47 2.89 24.17 -6.77
C VAL A 47 3.24 23.19 -7.88
N LEU A 48 4.26 22.35 -7.66
CA LEU A 48 4.66 21.27 -8.57
C LEU A 48 3.50 20.28 -8.82
N VAL A 49 2.86 19.80 -7.75
CA VAL A 49 1.72 18.87 -7.83
C VAL A 49 0.57 19.48 -8.63
N ARG A 50 0.16 20.73 -8.33
CA ARG A 50 -0.96 21.40 -9.03
C ARG A 50 -0.74 21.58 -10.52
N ARG A 51 0.53 21.72 -10.94
CA ARG A 51 0.90 21.90 -12.35
C ARG A 51 1.13 20.58 -13.07
N ALA A 52 1.20 19.46 -12.35
CA ALA A 52 1.34 18.15 -12.95
C ALA A 52 0.08 17.74 -13.71
N CYS A 53 0.17 16.75 -14.59
CA CYS A 53 -1.01 16.24 -15.26
C CYS A 53 -1.98 15.56 -14.28
N LYS A 54 -3.24 15.39 -14.68
CA LYS A 54 -4.29 14.83 -13.82
C LYS A 54 -3.93 13.46 -13.23
N TRP A 55 -3.22 12.63 -13.99
CA TRP A 55 -2.75 11.34 -13.51
C TRP A 55 -1.78 11.48 -12.34
N MET A 56 -0.72 12.29 -12.48
CA MET A 56 0.23 12.56 -11.38
C MET A 56 -0.47 13.16 -10.15
N GLN A 57 -1.43 14.07 -10.35
CA GLN A 57 -2.19 14.66 -9.25
C GLN A 57 -2.99 13.59 -8.48
N ASN A 58 -3.63 12.68 -9.21
CA ASN A 58 -4.38 11.58 -8.61
C ASN A 58 -3.42 10.61 -7.90
N GLU A 59 -2.26 10.30 -8.49
CA GLU A 59 -1.26 9.42 -7.89
C GLU A 59 -0.66 10.01 -6.61
N GLU A 60 -0.33 11.31 -6.58
CA GLU A 60 0.10 11.99 -5.36
C GLU A 60 -0.98 12.02 -4.28
N SER A 61 -2.24 12.24 -4.67
CA SER A 61 -3.37 12.20 -3.74
C SER A 61 -3.54 10.81 -3.15
N ARG A 62 -3.42 9.77 -3.97
CA ARG A 62 -3.40 8.37 -3.56
C ARG A 62 -2.26 8.14 -2.59
N LEU A 63 -1.01 8.39 -2.98
CA LEU A 63 0.17 8.21 -2.13
C LEU A 63 0.08 8.96 -0.80
N LYS A 64 -0.47 10.18 -0.80
CA LYS A 64 -0.72 10.95 0.42
C LYS A 64 -1.71 10.22 1.33
N PHE A 65 -2.86 9.79 0.79
CA PHE A 65 -3.84 9.01 1.53
C PHE A 65 -3.23 7.71 2.08
N ILE A 66 -2.45 6.98 1.28
CA ILE A 66 -1.73 5.78 1.71
C ILE A 66 -0.81 6.08 2.89
N ARG A 67 -0.02 7.17 2.81
CA ARG A 67 0.89 7.58 3.89
C ARG A 67 0.13 7.97 5.16
N GLU A 68 -1.00 8.67 5.03
CA GLU A 68 -1.83 9.07 6.16
C GLU A 68 -2.45 7.86 6.86
N ILE A 69 -3.00 6.91 6.09
CA ILE A 69 -3.49 5.63 6.62
C ILE A 69 -2.36 4.84 7.27
N ALA A 70 -1.23 4.69 6.59
CA ALA A 70 -0.09 3.96 7.12
C ALA A 70 0.38 4.56 8.44
N ARG A 71 0.53 5.89 8.52
CA ARG A 71 0.91 6.60 9.75
C ARG A 71 -0.12 6.40 10.86
N LYS A 72 -1.42 6.55 10.57
CA LYS A 72 -2.49 6.34 11.55
C LYS A 72 -2.44 4.91 12.10
N LYS A 73 -2.25 3.92 11.22
CA LYS A 73 -2.14 2.50 11.57
C LYS A 73 -0.86 2.19 12.35
N THR A 74 0.27 2.80 12.02
CA THR A 74 1.52 2.65 12.79
C THR A 74 1.36 3.20 14.20
N LEU A 75 0.79 4.40 14.36
CA LEU A 75 0.56 4.98 15.69
C LEU A 75 -0.40 4.11 16.51
N ASP A 76 -1.53 3.73 15.91
CA ASP A 76 -2.49 2.83 16.54
C ASP A 76 -1.86 1.47 16.91
N PHE A 77 -0.99 0.92 16.07
CA PHE A 77 -0.21 -0.28 16.38
C PHE A 77 0.72 -0.08 17.59
N LEU A 78 1.51 1.00 17.62
CA LEU A 78 2.41 1.26 18.74
C LEU A 78 1.66 1.46 20.06
N GLU A 79 0.52 2.15 20.03
CA GLU A 79 -0.28 2.47 21.20
C GLU A 79 -1.04 1.24 21.73
N ASN A 80 -1.76 0.56 20.84
CA ASN A 80 -2.83 -0.37 21.21
C ASN A 80 -2.44 -1.85 21.17
N THR A 81 -1.26 -2.20 20.67
CA THR A 81 -0.81 -3.59 20.67
C THR A 81 -0.16 -3.96 22.01
N GLN A 82 -0.38 -5.20 22.44
CA GLN A 82 0.14 -5.76 23.69
C GLN A 82 1.04 -6.96 23.43
N VAL A 83 1.91 -7.26 24.41
CA VAL A 83 2.67 -8.51 24.39
C VAL A 83 1.68 -9.68 24.39
N GLY A 84 1.92 -10.63 23.49
CA GLY A 84 1.06 -11.79 23.27
C GLY A 84 0.04 -11.65 22.15
N ASP A 85 -0.18 -10.43 21.61
CA ASP A 85 -1.04 -10.25 20.43
C ASP A 85 -0.45 -10.93 19.19
N THR A 86 -1.33 -11.44 18.33
CA THR A 86 -0.97 -11.87 16.97
C THR A 86 -1.07 -10.70 16.01
N VAL A 87 0.00 -10.46 15.27
CA VAL A 87 0.15 -9.32 14.35
C VAL A 87 0.56 -9.81 12.97
N PHE A 88 0.23 -9.03 11.94
CA PHE A 88 0.67 -9.33 10.59
C PHE A 88 2.12 -8.88 10.41
N CYS A 89 2.93 -9.72 9.78
CA CYS A 89 4.30 -9.37 9.39
C CYS A 89 4.44 -9.40 7.86
N GLY A 90 4.84 -8.26 7.31
CA GLY A 90 5.01 -8.07 5.87
C GLY A 90 6.25 -8.73 5.27
N ILE A 91 7.08 -9.40 6.10
CA ILE A 91 8.26 -10.14 5.64
C ILE A 91 7.90 -11.62 5.52
N ALA A 92 8.00 -12.15 4.30
CA ALA A 92 7.87 -13.59 4.06
C ALA A 92 9.02 -14.37 4.76
N PRO A 93 8.78 -15.57 5.28
CA PRO A 93 7.52 -16.35 5.23
C PRO A 93 6.57 -16.09 6.42
N PHE A 94 6.86 -15.11 7.28
CA PHE A 94 6.22 -14.97 8.58
C PHE A 94 5.01 -14.03 8.52
N HIS A 95 3.90 -14.44 7.89
CA HIS A 95 2.75 -13.54 7.69
C HIS A 95 1.93 -13.27 8.96
N ALA A 96 1.97 -14.17 9.94
CA ALA A 96 1.35 -13.96 11.25
C ALA A 96 2.36 -14.35 12.32
N VAL A 97 2.62 -13.44 13.26
CA VAL A 97 3.58 -13.65 14.36
C VAL A 97 2.98 -13.19 15.66
N LYS A 98 3.39 -13.80 16.77
CA LYS A 98 2.99 -13.39 18.12
C LYS A 98 4.03 -12.44 18.70
N LEU A 99 3.61 -11.28 19.20
CA LEU A 99 4.51 -10.35 19.86
C LEU A 99 5.01 -10.91 21.20
N LEU A 100 6.33 -10.90 21.39
CA LEU A 100 6.95 -11.20 22.69
C LEU A 100 7.39 -9.93 23.42
N GLU A 101 7.51 -8.82 22.70
CA GLU A 101 7.87 -7.50 23.22
C GLU A 101 6.92 -6.43 22.66
N LYS A 102 6.64 -5.38 23.44
CA LYS A 102 5.84 -4.25 22.95
C LYS A 102 6.73 -3.33 22.09
N PRO A 103 6.35 -3.02 20.84
CA PRO A 103 7.06 -2.05 20.02
C PRO A 103 6.95 -0.65 20.64
N ILE A 104 8.10 0.01 20.83
CA ILE A 104 8.17 1.39 21.36
C ILE A 104 8.18 2.41 20.21
N ASP A 105 8.76 2.03 19.08
CA ASP A 105 9.00 2.87 17.90
C ASP A 105 9.07 1.97 16.66
N ASP A 106 8.61 2.45 15.50
CA ASP A 106 8.51 1.69 14.25
C ASP A 106 9.87 1.34 13.64
N SER A 107 10.92 2.08 13.95
CA SER A 107 12.29 1.84 13.49
C SER A 107 13.02 0.77 14.31
N LYS A 108 12.49 0.32 15.46
CA LYS A 108 13.16 -0.62 16.36
C LYS A 108 12.82 -2.07 16.04
N PHE A 109 13.78 -2.96 16.36
CA PHE A 109 13.55 -4.40 16.31
C PHE A 109 12.78 -4.86 17.54
N VAL A 110 11.87 -5.81 17.32
CA VAL A 110 10.96 -6.37 18.31
C VAL A 110 11.05 -7.89 18.24
N LEU A 111 11.09 -8.57 19.39
CA LEU A 111 11.00 -10.02 19.44
C LEU A 111 9.57 -10.50 19.15
N CYS A 112 9.48 -11.45 18.22
CA CYS A 112 8.25 -12.11 17.83
C CYS A 112 8.45 -13.63 17.80
N GLU A 113 7.37 -14.38 17.98
CA GLU A 113 7.32 -15.83 17.82
C GLU A 113 6.58 -16.16 16.51
N ALA A 114 7.26 -16.88 15.63
CA ALA A 114 6.66 -17.41 14.41
C ALA A 114 5.68 -18.57 14.72
N PRO A 115 4.77 -18.95 13.80
CA PRO A 115 3.86 -20.07 14.02
C PRO A 115 4.56 -21.42 14.28
N SER A 116 5.82 -21.55 13.84
CA SER A 116 6.68 -22.71 14.13
C SER A 116 7.24 -22.74 15.56
N GLY A 117 6.95 -21.74 16.39
CA GLY A 117 7.53 -21.54 17.72
C GLY A 117 8.94 -20.91 17.71
N LYS A 118 9.49 -20.59 16.54
CA LYS A 118 10.80 -19.94 16.43
C LYS A 118 10.71 -18.47 16.82
N VAL A 119 11.58 -18.04 17.73
CA VAL A 119 11.77 -16.62 18.07
C VAL A 119 12.60 -15.92 17.00
N ILE A 120 12.11 -14.78 16.51
CA ILE A 120 12.72 -13.95 15.48
C ILE A 120 12.69 -12.48 15.89
N LYS A 121 13.63 -11.68 15.36
CA LYS A 121 13.65 -10.23 15.50
C LYS A 121 13.15 -9.58 14.22
N ILE A 122 12.10 -8.77 14.32
CA ILE A 122 11.51 -8.07 13.19
C ILE A 122 11.49 -6.57 13.50
N GLN A 123 11.79 -5.72 12.52
CA GLN A 123 11.64 -4.28 12.68
C GLN A 123 10.15 -3.91 12.71
N ALA A 124 9.74 -3.10 13.67
CA ALA A 124 8.32 -2.80 13.94
C ALA A 124 7.58 -2.20 12.73
N CYS A 125 8.26 -1.48 11.84
CA CYS A 125 7.70 -0.96 10.59
C CYS A 125 7.21 -2.05 9.61
N HIS A 126 7.61 -3.31 9.80
CA HIS A 126 7.11 -4.45 9.04
C HIS A 126 5.95 -5.18 9.74
N LEU A 127 5.59 -4.73 10.93
CA LEU A 127 4.49 -5.29 11.70
C LEU A 127 3.28 -4.36 11.59
N SER A 128 2.10 -4.97 11.57
CA SER A 128 0.84 -4.23 11.62
C SER A 128 -0.19 -4.98 12.44
N ARG A 129 -1.07 -4.22 13.10
CA ARG A 129 -2.22 -4.79 13.77
C ARG A 129 -3.13 -5.38 12.70
N ILE A 130 -3.61 -6.60 12.94
CA ILE A 130 -4.72 -7.15 12.17
C ILE A 130 -5.99 -6.62 12.83
N SER A 131 -6.85 -5.92 12.08
CA SER A 131 -8.13 -5.46 12.58
C SER A 131 -8.90 -6.61 13.25
N LYS A 132 -9.43 -6.32 14.44
CA LYS A 132 -10.28 -7.23 15.22
C LYS A 132 -11.78 -6.86 15.04
N GLY A 133 -12.07 -5.86 14.22
CA GLY A 133 -13.42 -5.39 13.94
C GLY A 133 -14.25 -6.39 13.16
N SER A 134 -15.57 -6.27 13.28
CA SER A 134 -16.52 -7.18 12.65
C SER A 134 -17.25 -6.57 11.44
N TYR A 135 -16.97 -5.32 11.08
CA TYR A 135 -17.49 -4.72 9.85
C TYR A 135 -16.78 -5.35 8.66
N PHE A 136 -17.53 -5.68 7.62
CA PHE A 136 -16.97 -6.35 6.47
C PHE A 136 -17.68 -6.01 5.18
N SER A 137 -16.97 -6.23 4.08
CA SER A 137 -17.51 -6.22 2.73
C SER A 137 -16.88 -7.38 1.95
N ASP A 138 -17.69 -7.95 1.06
CA ASP A 138 -17.29 -9.06 0.21
C ASP A 138 -16.98 -8.54 -1.20
N TYR A 139 -15.85 -8.96 -1.76
CA TYR A 139 -15.42 -8.64 -3.11
C TYR A 139 -15.25 -9.93 -3.91
N PHE A 140 -16.06 -10.09 -4.96
CA PHE A 140 -16.02 -11.29 -5.78
C PHE A 140 -15.03 -11.15 -6.93
N ILE A 141 -14.17 -12.14 -7.08
CA ILE A 141 -13.16 -12.24 -8.15
C ILE A 141 -13.60 -13.38 -9.05
N GLU A 142 -14.17 -13.04 -10.20
CA GLU A 142 -14.66 -13.99 -11.19
C GLU A 142 -13.51 -14.79 -11.82
N GLY A 143 -13.73 -16.06 -12.12
CA GLY A 143 -12.77 -16.96 -12.76
C GLY A 143 -11.97 -17.80 -11.76
N VAL A 144 -12.08 -19.13 -11.87
CA VAL A 144 -11.35 -20.09 -11.03
C VAL A 144 -9.84 -20.07 -11.27
N GLU A 145 -9.40 -19.51 -12.40
CA GLU A 145 -8.00 -19.27 -12.74
C GLU A 145 -7.39 -18.09 -11.96
N ASN A 146 -8.20 -17.24 -11.32
CA ASN A 146 -7.75 -16.03 -10.65
C ASN A 146 -7.30 -16.23 -9.19
N GLU A 147 -6.94 -17.47 -8.80
CA GLU A 147 -6.47 -17.80 -7.46
C GLU A 147 -5.32 -16.90 -7.00
N LYS A 148 -4.33 -16.70 -7.89
CA LYS A 148 -3.16 -15.87 -7.58
C LYS A 148 -3.56 -14.42 -7.33
N LYS A 149 -4.47 -13.87 -8.14
CA LYS A 149 -5.01 -12.52 -7.96
C LYS A 149 -5.74 -12.39 -6.62
N ALA A 150 -6.54 -13.39 -6.25
CA ALA A 150 -7.22 -13.42 -4.95
C ALA A 150 -6.22 -13.40 -3.78
N GLN A 151 -5.18 -14.24 -3.82
CA GLN A 151 -4.12 -14.27 -2.81
C GLN A 151 -3.36 -12.94 -2.73
N GLU A 152 -3.04 -12.32 -3.86
CA GLU A 152 -2.38 -11.00 -3.91
C GLU A 152 -3.24 -9.90 -3.28
N LEU A 153 -4.55 -9.91 -3.51
CA LEU A 153 -5.48 -8.95 -2.92
C LEU A 153 -5.68 -9.18 -1.42
N GLU A 154 -5.77 -10.43 -0.97
CA GLU A 154 -5.82 -10.77 0.45
C GLU A 154 -4.55 -10.32 1.17
N TYR A 155 -3.37 -10.56 0.57
CA TYR A 155 -2.10 -10.08 1.09
C TYR A 155 -2.08 -8.56 1.21
N LYS A 156 -2.53 -7.83 0.19
CA LYS A 156 -2.65 -6.37 0.23
C LYS A 156 -3.56 -5.92 1.38
N ALA A 157 -4.74 -6.51 1.53
CA ALA A 157 -5.65 -6.16 2.61
C ALA A 157 -4.98 -6.30 3.99
N ARG A 158 -4.28 -7.43 4.25
CA ARG A 158 -3.54 -7.65 5.51
C ARG A 158 -2.36 -6.71 5.68
N TYR A 159 -1.64 -6.41 4.60
CA TYR A 159 -0.56 -5.42 4.61
C TYR A 159 -1.07 -4.05 5.05
N TYR A 160 -2.29 -3.69 4.63
CA TYR A 160 -2.96 -2.49 5.11
C TYR A 160 -3.68 -2.69 6.45
N GLY A 161 -3.45 -3.77 7.19
CA GLY A 161 -3.98 -3.98 8.55
C GLY A 161 -5.47 -4.36 8.62
N PHE A 162 -6.09 -4.71 7.49
CA PHE A 162 -7.44 -5.28 7.49
C PHE A 162 -7.39 -6.77 7.83
N GLY A 163 -8.43 -7.26 8.50
CA GLY A 163 -8.67 -8.69 8.55
C GLY A 163 -9.11 -9.15 7.16
N SER A 164 -8.75 -10.36 6.75
CA SER A 164 -9.21 -10.89 5.46
C SER A 164 -9.24 -12.40 5.43
N GLY A 165 -10.14 -12.93 4.59
CA GLY A 165 -10.20 -14.34 4.25
C GLY A 165 -10.70 -14.54 2.82
N ILE A 166 -10.17 -15.56 2.17
CA ILE A 166 -10.61 -16.01 0.84
C ILE A 166 -11.46 -17.26 0.99
N GLU A 167 -12.61 -17.28 0.32
CA GLU A 167 -13.43 -18.47 0.13
C GLU A 167 -13.48 -18.82 -1.37
N LYS A 168 -13.16 -20.06 -1.72
CA LYS A 168 -13.30 -20.54 -3.11
C LYS A 168 -14.78 -20.85 -3.41
N LYS A 169 -15.27 -20.37 -4.54
CA LYS A 169 -16.60 -20.65 -5.10
C LYS A 169 -16.45 -21.42 -6.43
N ASP A 170 -17.57 -21.90 -6.97
CA ASP A 170 -17.57 -22.70 -8.21
C ASP A 170 -17.10 -21.89 -9.43
N ASP A 171 -17.34 -20.59 -9.42
CA ASP A 171 -17.10 -19.64 -10.51
C ASP A 171 -16.03 -18.59 -10.19
N GLY A 172 -15.33 -18.71 -9.05
CA GLY A 172 -14.31 -17.74 -8.66
C GLY A 172 -13.93 -17.78 -7.19
N TYR A 173 -13.54 -16.62 -6.67
CA TYR A 173 -13.06 -16.45 -5.29
C TYR A 173 -13.77 -15.27 -4.62
N LEU A 174 -14.33 -15.50 -3.44
CA LEU A 174 -14.91 -14.45 -2.60
C LEU A 174 -13.86 -13.97 -1.60
N LEU A 175 -13.40 -12.73 -1.75
CA LEU A 175 -12.51 -12.09 -0.79
C LEU A 175 -13.35 -11.30 0.21
N ARG A 176 -13.35 -11.73 1.47
CA ARG A 176 -13.97 -10.99 2.58
C ARG A 176 -12.93 -10.15 3.29
N ILE A 177 -13.22 -8.85 3.46
CA ILE A 177 -12.32 -7.89 4.12
C ILE A 177 -13.02 -7.34 5.36
N TYR A 178 -12.33 -7.35 6.48
CA TYR A 178 -12.81 -6.90 7.79
C TYR A 178 -12.05 -5.66 8.25
N GLY A 179 -12.78 -4.71 8.84
CA GLY A 179 -12.23 -3.49 9.39
C GLY A 179 -12.89 -3.07 10.71
N ASP A 180 -12.31 -2.05 11.34
CA ASP A 180 -12.79 -1.52 12.62
C ASP A 180 -14.00 -0.57 12.42
N SER A 181 -14.27 -0.13 11.19
CA SER A 181 -15.49 0.60 10.79
C SER A 181 -15.88 0.31 9.34
N GLN A 182 -17.16 0.42 9.01
CA GLN A 182 -17.66 0.18 7.64
C GLN A 182 -17.04 1.15 6.63
N GLN A 183 -16.93 2.44 6.98
CA GLN A 183 -16.34 3.46 6.09
C GLN A 183 -14.91 3.09 5.68
N GLU A 184 -14.07 2.61 6.61
CA GLU A 184 -12.70 2.22 6.29
C GLU A 184 -12.64 1.00 5.34
N VAL A 185 -13.59 0.07 5.46
CA VAL A 185 -13.69 -1.08 4.56
C VAL A 185 -14.13 -0.63 3.16
N ASP A 186 -15.15 0.20 3.08
CA ASP A 186 -15.68 0.70 1.81
C ASP A 186 -14.63 1.55 1.06
N ASP A 187 -13.94 2.45 1.77
CA ASP A 187 -12.85 3.25 1.21
C ASP A 187 -11.72 2.36 0.67
N PHE A 188 -11.38 1.28 1.38
CA PHE A 188 -10.37 0.34 0.91
C PHE A 188 -10.79 -0.35 -0.39
N ILE A 189 -12.03 -0.86 -0.46
CA ILE A 189 -12.53 -1.53 -1.67
C ILE A 189 -12.52 -0.58 -2.85
N VAL A 190 -13.09 0.62 -2.70
CA VAL A 190 -13.19 1.62 -3.77
C VAL A 190 -11.80 2.05 -4.26
N LEU A 191 -10.87 2.33 -3.34
CA LEU A 191 -9.57 2.90 -3.69
C LEU A 191 -8.52 1.88 -4.13
N TYR A 192 -8.68 0.60 -3.77
CA TYR A 192 -7.67 -0.43 -4.05
C TYR A 192 -8.14 -1.63 -4.86
N LEU A 193 -9.43 -1.98 -4.83
CA LEU A 193 -9.96 -3.14 -5.54
C LEU A 193 -10.73 -2.74 -6.80
N GLU A 194 -11.55 -1.70 -6.70
CA GLU A 194 -12.39 -1.22 -7.82
C GLU A 194 -11.67 -0.24 -8.74
N GLN A 195 -10.64 0.46 -8.25
CA GLN A 195 -9.69 1.13 -9.12
C GLN A 195 -8.74 0.11 -9.74
N ASP A 196 -9.22 -0.57 -10.79
CA ASP A 196 -8.42 -1.25 -11.79
C ASP A 196 -7.40 -0.25 -12.37
N PHE A 197 -6.21 -0.17 -11.76
CA PHE A 197 -5.05 0.27 -12.50
C PHE A 197 -4.60 -0.92 -13.33
N ASP A 198 -5.13 -0.98 -14.55
CA ASP A 198 -4.49 -1.71 -15.63
C ASP A 198 -3.07 -1.15 -15.80
N ILE A 199 -2.12 -1.74 -15.07
CA ILE A 199 -0.68 -1.54 -15.25
C ILE A 199 -0.14 -2.48 -16.34
N SER A 200 -0.99 -3.32 -16.94
CA SER A 200 -0.63 -4.16 -18.10
C SER A 200 -0.13 -3.37 -19.31
N PRO A 201 -0.47 -2.09 -19.55
CA PRO A 201 0.13 -1.33 -20.64
C PRO A 201 1.56 -0.85 -20.33
N TYR A 202 2.07 -1.05 -19.11
CA TYR A 202 3.24 -0.34 -18.60
C TYR A 202 4.30 -1.21 -17.91
N ILE A 203 4.22 -2.54 -18.06
CA ILE A 203 5.33 -3.48 -17.81
C ILE A 203 5.94 -3.89 -19.16
#